data_AF-A0A5B1AUH0-F1
#
_entry.id   AF-A0A5B1AUH0-F1
#
_cell.length_a   1.000
_cell.length_b   1.000
_cell.length_c   1.000
_cell.angle_alpha   90.00
_cell.angle_beta   90.00
_cell.angle_gamma   90.00
#
_symmetry.space_group_name_H-M   'P 1'
#
loop_
_entity.id
_entity.type
_entity.pdbx_description
1 polymer ?
#
loop_
_entity_poly.entity_id
_entity_poly.type
_entity_poly.pdbx_seq_one_letter_code
_entity_poly.pdbx_strand_id
1 'polypeptide(L)'
;GSLVAYALGITDIDPIPHGLLFERFLNPERTSMPDIDIDFDDRRRGEMVRYAADKWGHDRVAQVITFGTIKTKAALKDSARIHYGQPGFAIADRITKALPPAIMAKDIPLSGITDPAHERYKE
;
A
#
# COMPACT_ATOMS: atom_id res chain seq x y z
N GLY A 1 0.08 21.52 2.96
CA GLY A 1 1.15 21.27 3.92
C GLY A 1 0.88 22.08 5.16
N SER A 2 1.56 21.77 6.26
CA SER A 2 1.38 22.49 7.52
C SER A 2 2.63 23.31 7.82
N LEU A 3 2.47 24.64 7.87
CA LEU A 3 3.58 25.54 8.24
C LEU A 3 4.04 25.28 9.67
N VAL A 4 3.11 24.90 10.56
CA VAL A 4 3.41 24.48 11.92
C VAL A 4 4.26 23.21 11.93
N ALA A 5 3.92 22.21 11.10
CA ALA A 5 4.70 20.99 11.00
C ALA A 5 6.13 21.26 10.48
N TYR A 6 6.26 22.14 9.49
CA TYR A 6 7.56 22.59 8.99
C TYR A 6 8.37 23.33 10.07
N ALA A 7 7.76 24.32 10.74
CA ALA A 7 8.42 25.10 11.79
C ALA A 7 8.87 24.26 13.00
N LEU A 8 8.17 23.16 13.29
CA LEU A 8 8.51 22.21 14.35
C LEU A 8 9.46 21.09 13.91
N GLY A 9 9.87 21.06 12.63
CA GLY A 9 10.76 20.03 12.09
C GLY A 9 10.11 18.65 11.93
N ILE A 10 8.78 18.59 11.85
CA ILE A 10 8.04 17.35 11.55
C ILE A 10 8.12 17.04 10.04
N THR A 11 8.15 18.08 9.20
CA THR A 11 8.30 17.97 7.74
C THR A 11 9.45 18.85 7.26
N ASP A 12 10.23 18.39 6.29
CA ASP A 12 11.42 19.13 5.81
C ASP A 12 11.14 20.16 4.69
N ILE A 13 9.91 20.22 4.17
CA ILE A 13 9.55 21.07 3.02
C ILE A 13 8.72 22.26 3.49
N ASP A 14 9.17 23.49 3.19
CA ASP A 14 8.42 24.71 3.42
C ASP A 14 7.14 24.72 2.55
N PRO A 15 5.93 24.75 3.12
CA PRO A 15 4.71 24.69 2.33
C PRO A 15 4.43 25.96 1.52
N ILE A 16 4.98 27.12 1.89
CA ILE A 16 4.62 28.41 1.27
C ILE A 16 5.10 28.52 -0.17
N PRO A 17 6.40 28.33 -0.50
CA PRO A 17 6.89 28.47 -1.88
C PRO A 17 6.28 27.45 -2.84
N HIS A 18 5.83 26.31 -2.31
CA HIS A 18 5.29 25.18 -3.06
C HIS A 18 3.75 25.19 -3.14
N GLY A 19 3.08 26.20 -2.58
CA GLY A 19 1.61 26.31 -2.61
C GLY A 19 0.89 25.15 -1.94
N LEU A 20 1.52 24.51 -0.94
CA LEU A 20 0.95 23.33 -0.27
C LEU A 20 -0.11 23.77 0.74
N LEU A 21 -1.39 23.58 0.41
CA LEU A 21 -2.55 23.99 1.23
C LEU A 21 -2.67 23.27 2.58
N PHE A 22 -2.96 23.99 3.67
CA PHE A 22 -3.12 23.43 5.02
C PHE A 22 -4.38 22.57 5.16
N GLU A 23 -5.46 22.98 4.50
CA GLU A 23 -6.79 22.37 4.56
C GLU A 23 -6.81 20.95 3.98
N ARG A 24 -5.83 20.62 3.12
CA ARG A 24 -5.63 19.24 2.65
C ARG A 24 -5.07 18.31 3.73
N PHE A 25 -4.37 18.86 4.72
CA PHE A 25 -3.83 18.11 5.86
C PHE A 25 -4.86 18.03 6.99
N LEU A 26 -5.47 19.15 7.36
CA LEU A 26 -6.52 19.20 8.38
C LEU A 26 -7.65 20.12 7.92
N ASN A 27 -8.80 19.54 7.60
CA ASN A 27 -9.95 20.28 7.12
C ASN A 27 -10.75 20.85 8.31
N PRO A 28 -10.93 22.18 8.42
CA PRO A 28 -11.68 22.79 9.53
C PRO A 28 -13.17 22.42 9.55
N GLU A 29 -13.75 22.07 8.40
CA GLU A 29 -15.18 21.72 8.28
C GLU A 29 -15.45 20.24 8.62
N ARG A 30 -14.40 19.41 8.71
CA ARG A 30 -14.50 17.99 9.03
C ARG A 30 -13.69 17.68 10.27
N THR A 31 -14.38 17.40 11.39
CA THR A 31 -13.73 16.96 12.63
C THR A 31 -13.20 15.53 12.44
N SER A 32 -11.98 15.42 11.94
CA SER A 32 -11.23 14.17 11.85
C SER A 32 -9.83 14.37 12.40
N MET A 33 -9.33 13.38 13.12
CA MET A 33 -7.95 13.36 13.56
C MET A 33 -7.03 13.35 12.32
N PRO A 34 -5.99 14.20 12.26
CA PRO A 34 -5.01 14.14 11.19
C PRO A 34 -4.17 12.87 11.32
N ASP A 35 -3.65 12.39 10.19
CA ASP A 35 -2.69 11.29 10.12
C ASP A 35 -1.33 11.83 9.66
N ILE A 36 -0.27 11.52 10.40
CA ILE A 36 1.09 11.99 10.11
C ILE A 36 1.99 10.76 9.94
N ASP A 37 2.32 10.46 8.68
CA ASP A 37 3.30 9.46 8.33
C ASP A 37 4.70 10.08 8.33
N ILE A 38 5.63 9.49 9.08
CA ILE A 38 7.03 9.90 9.13
C ILE A 38 7.89 8.79 8.56
N ASP A 39 8.68 9.13 7.54
CA ASP A 39 9.64 8.21 6.93
C ASP A 39 10.94 8.14 7.75
N PHE A 40 11.41 6.93 8.00
CA PHE A 40 12.71 6.65 8.61
C PHE A 40 13.52 5.73 7.71
N ASP A 41 14.84 5.81 7.77
CA ASP A 41 15.72 4.82 7.14
C ASP A 41 15.33 3.42 7.63
N ASP A 42 15.06 2.50 6.69
CA ASP A 42 14.60 1.14 6.97
C ASP A 42 15.51 0.41 7.96
N ARG A 43 16.82 0.66 7.92
CA ARG A 43 17.81 0.05 8.83
C ARG A 43 17.66 0.54 10.26
N ARG A 44 17.12 1.75 10.45
CA ARG A 44 16.97 2.42 11.75
C ARG A 44 15.53 2.50 12.23
N ARG A 45 14.55 2.10 11.41
CA ARG A 45 13.13 2.07 11.79
C ARG A 45 12.88 1.31 13.09
N GLY A 46 13.61 0.22 13.33
CA GLY A 46 13.55 -0.54 14.58
C GLY A 46 13.94 0.27 15.83
N GLU A 47 14.86 1.24 15.70
CA GLU A 47 15.23 2.16 16.78
C GLU A 47 14.05 3.05 17.18
N MET A 48 13.25 3.50 16.21
CA MET A 48 12.08 4.37 16.46
C MET A 48 10.93 3.61 17.12
N VAL A 49 10.70 2.37 16.72
CA VAL A 49 9.74 1.49 17.40
C VAL A 49 10.16 1.27 18.85
N ARG A 50 11.45 1.02 19.10
CA ARG A 50 11.98 0.86 20.45
C ARG A 50 11.87 2.15 21.26
N TYR A 51 12.24 3.29 20.69
CA TYR A 51 12.08 4.60 21.31
C TYR A 51 10.62 4.85 21.74
N ALA A 52 9.65 4.58 20.87
CA ALA A 52 8.24 4.75 21.18
C ALA A 52 7.80 3.82 22.33
N ALA A 53 8.21 2.56 22.30
CA ALA A 53 7.91 1.59 23.36
C ALA A 53 8.56 1.95 24.71
N ASP A 54 9.82 2.40 24.71
CA ASP A 54 10.51 2.84 25.92
C ASP A 54 9.88 4.11 26.51
N LYS A 55 9.39 5.02 25.66
CA LYS A 55 8.77 6.27 26.08
C LYS A 55 7.34 6.10 26.59
N TRP A 56 6.56 5.22 25.98
CA TRP A 56 5.11 5.13 26.21
C TRP A 56 4.64 3.81 26.84
N GLY A 57 5.53 2.82 26.99
CA GLY A 57 5.25 1.52 27.57
C GLY A 57 5.20 0.41 26.51
N HIS A 58 5.95 -0.67 26.75
CA HIS A 58 6.02 -1.84 25.87
C HIS A 58 4.68 -2.60 25.74
N ASP A 59 3.78 -2.44 26.72
CA ASP A 59 2.42 -3.00 26.72
C ASP A 59 1.40 -2.14 25.94
N ARG A 60 1.79 -0.92 25.52
CA ARG A 60 0.91 0.06 24.86
C ARG A 60 1.29 0.35 23.41
N VAL A 61 2.42 -0.16 22.94
CA VAL A 61 2.95 0.07 21.59
C VAL A 61 3.05 -1.26 20.85
N ALA A 62 2.38 -1.34 19.70
CA ALA A 62 2.41 -2.51 18.83
C ALA A 62 2.41 -2.08 17.36
N GLN A 63 2.90 -2.97 16.48
CA GLN A 63 2.82 -2.75 15.03
C GLN A 63 1.48 -3.24 14.48
N VAL A 64 0.96 -2.52 13.48
CA VAL A 64 -0.23 -2.92 12.74
C VAL A 64 0.19 -3.92 11.65
N ILE A 65 -0.46 -5.08 11.60
CA ILE A 65 -0.22 -6.09 10.56
C ILE A 65 -0.99 -5.78 9.28
N THR A 66 -0.43 -6.14 8.14
CA THR A 66 -1.14 -6.13 6.85
C THR A 66 -1.55 -7.55 6.47
N PHE A 67 -2.82 -7.74 6.11
CA PHE A 67 -3.30 -9.02 5.58
C PHE A 67 -2.99 -9.12 4.08
N GLY A 68 -2.08 -10.03 3.73
CA GLY A 68 -1.82 -10.37 2.33
C GLY A 68 -2.95 -11.21 1.74
N THR A 69 -3.47 -10.83 0.57
CA THR A 69 -4.41 -11.65 -0.21
C THR A 69 -3.71 -12.28 -1.41
N ILE A 70 -4.20 -13.43 -1.86
CA ILE A 70 -3.70 -14.07 -3.08
C ILE A 70 -4.15 -13.24 -4.28
N LYS A 71 -3.19 -12.66 -5.00
CA LYS A 71 -3.45 -11.89 -6.23
C LYS A 71 -3.72 -12.81 -7.42
N THR A 72 -4.41 -12.30 -8.44
CA THR A 72 -4.81 -13.02 -9.66
C THR A 72 -3.69 -13.85 -10.28
N LYS A 73 -2.50 -13.27 -10.48
CA LYS A 73 -1.36 -13.97 -11.09
C LYS A 73 -0.87 -15.13 -10.23
N ALA A 74 -0.80 -14.94 -8.91
CA ALA A 74 -0.43 -15.99 -7.98
C ALA A 74 -1.49 -17.10 -7.96
N ALA A 75 -2.77 -16.73 -7.89
CA ALA A 75 -3.87 -17.68 -7.89
C ALA A 75 -3.87 -18.60 -9.13
N LEU A 76 -3.64 -18.06 -10.33
CA LEU A 76 -3.55 -18.85 -11.56
C LEU A 76 -2.35 -19.80 -11.56
N LYS A 77 -1.17 -19.29 -11.16
CA LYS A 77 0.06 -20.08 -11.11
C LYS A 77 0.00 -21.20 -10.09
N ASP A 78 -0.49 -20.91 -8.89
CA ASP A 78 -0.56 -21.88 -7.80
C ASP A 78 -1.63 -22.93 -8.09
N SER A 79 -2.79 -22.54 -8.63
CA SER A 79 -3.82 -23.51 -9.06
C SER A 79 -3.28 -24.43 -10.16
N ALA A 80 -2.64 -23.89 -11.19
CA ALA A 80 -2.08 -24.70 -12.27
C ALA A 80 -0.95 -25.63 -11.79
N ARG A 81 -0.13 -25.17 -10.83
CA ARG A 81 0.90 -26.00 -10.19
C ARG A 81 0.28 -27.18 -9.43
N ILE A 82 -0.80 -26.95 -8.69
CA ILE A 82 -1.50 -28.01 -7.95
C ILE A 82 -2.04 -29.07 -8.92
N HIS A 83 -2.64 -28.66 -10.04
CA HIS A 83 -3.27 -29.60 -10.98
C HIS A 83 -2.28 -30.33 -11.90
N TYR A 84 -1.21 -29.67 -12.34
CA TYR A 84 -0.35 -30.17 -13.42
C TYR A 84 1.15 -30.09 -13.10
N GLY A 85 1.51 -29.86 -11.83
CA GLY A 85 2.89 -29.74 -11.39
C GLY A 85 3.65 -28.58 -12.04
N GLN A 86 4.96 -28.75 -12.19
CA GLN A 86 5.82 -27.72 -12.79
C GLN A 86 5.47 -27.36 -14.24
N PRO A 87 5.05 -28.30 -15.11
CA PRO A 87 4.51 -27.96 -16.43
C PRO A 87 3.31 -27.00 -16.36
N GLY A 88 2.38 -27.22 -15.43
CA GLY A 88 1.23 -26.33 -15.20
C GLY A 88 1.66 -24.91 -14.83
N PHE A 89 2.62 -24.80 -13.91
CA PHE A 89 3.17 -23.49 -13.52
C PHE A 89 3.80 -22.76 -14.71
N ALA A 90 4.57 -23.46 -15.55
CA ALA A 90 5.21 -22.85 -16.73
C ALA A 90 4.19 -22.34 -17.75
N ILE A 91 3.08 -23.07 -17.94
CA ILE A 91 1.97 -22.63 -18.79
C ILE A 91 1.29 -21.41 -18.16
N ALA A 92 0.93 -21.46 -16.87
CA ALA A 92 0.31 -20.35 -16.17
C ALA A 92 1.20 -19.10 -16.13
N ASP A 93 2.52 -19.24 -16.04
CA ASP A 93 3.44 -18.10 -16.12
C ASP A 93 3.34 -17.38 -17.47
N ARG A 94 3.21 -18.12 -18.58
CA ARG A 94 2.97 -17.53 -19.90
C ARG A 94 1.61 -16.85 -19.98
N ILE A 95 0.55 -17.49 -19.46
CA ILE A 95 -0.80 -16.92 -19.43
C ILE A 95 -0.83 -15.62 -18.62
N THR A 96 -0.27 -15.62 -17.41
CA THR A 96 -0.30 -14.44 -16.53
C THR A 96 0.50 -13.24 -17.03
N LYS A 97 1.44 -13.45 -17.96
CA LYS A 97 2.16 -12.39 -18.66
C LYS A 97 1.33 -11.74 -19.78
N ALA A 98 0.33 -12.44 -20.29
CA ALA A 98 -0.63 -11.89 -21.26
C ALA A 98 -1.78 -11.13 -20.60
N LEU A 99 -1.92 -11.18 -19.27
CA LEU A 99 -2.90 -10.38 -18.54
C LEU A 99 -2.60 -8.88 -18.70
N PRO A 100 -3.64 -8.04 -18.71
CA PRO A 100 -3.46 -6.60 -18.81
C PRO A 100 -2.61 -6.05 -17.65
N PRO A 101 -1.93 -4.92 -17.87
CA PRO A 101 -1.11 -4.30 -16.85
C PRO A 101 -1.94 -3.91 -15.62
N ALA A 102 -1.29 -3.89 -14.46
CA ALA A 102 -1.92 -3.43 -13.24
C ALA A 102 -2.18 -1.91 -13.29
N ILE A 103 -3.35 -1.49 -12.84
CA ILE A 103 -3.69 -0.07 -12.68
C ILE A 103 -3.57 0.24 -11.19
N MET A 104 -2.72 1.21 -10.83
CA MET A 104 -2.43 1.55 -9.42
C MET A 104 -2.08 0.31 -8.57
N ALA A 105 -1.19 -0.54 -9.11
CA ALA A 105 -0.76 -1.81 -8.50
C ALA A 105 -1.86 -2.86 -8.25
N LYS A 106 -3.04 -2.70 -8.88
CA LYS A 106 -4.14 -3.67 -8.88
C LYS A 106 -4.25 -4.38 -10.23
N ASP A 107 -3.99 -5.68 -10.24
CA ASP A 107 -4.28 -6.55 -11.38
C ASP A 107 -5.80 -6.67 -11.59
N ILE A 108 -6.23 -7.12 -12.78
CA ILE A 108 -7.62 -7.51 -13.01
C ILE A 108 -8.01 -8.64 -12.03
N PRO A 109 -9.16 -8.57 -11.33
CA PRO A 109 -9.59 -9.67 -10.46
C PRO A 109 -9.94 -10.91 -11.30
N LEU A 110 -9.82 -12.11 -10.72
CA LEU A 110 -10.16 -13.36 -11.43
C LEU A 110 -11.57 -13.35 -12.01
N SER A 111 -12.56 -12.85 -11.27
CA SER A 111 -13.94 -12.72 -11.75
C SER A 111 -14.04 -11.81 -12.97
N GLY A 112 -13.24 -10.74 -13.01
CA GLY A 112 -13.22 -9.78 -14.12
C GLY A 112 -12.63 -10.34 -15.41
N ILE A 113 -11.88 -11.45 -15.36
CA ILE A 113 -11.37 -12.15 -16.55
C ILE A 113 -12.51 -12.82 -17.32
N THR A 114 -13.54 -13.31 -16.61
CA THR A 114 -14.63 -14.09 -17.20
C THR A 114 -15.96 -13.35 -17.26
N ASP A 115 -16.07 -12.19 -16.62
CA ASP A 115 -17.31 -11.40 -16.53
C ASP A 115 -17.39 -10.37 -17.67
N PRO A 116 -18.29 -10.54 -18.66
CA PRO A 116 -18.42 -9.60 -19.78
C PRO A 116 -18.88 -8.19 -19.39
N ALA A 117 -19.48 -8.04 -18.21
CA ALA A 117 -19.92 -6.74 -17.68
C ALA A 117 -18.81 -5.99 -16.94
N HIS A 118 -17.69 -6.65 -16.65
CA HIS A 118 -16.57 -6.02 -15.95
C HIS A 118 -15.91 -4.96 -16.85
N GLU A 119 -15.63 -3.78 -16.30
CA GLU A 119 -15.10 -2.63 -17.05
C GLU A 119 -13.82 -2.96 -17.84
N ARG A 120 -13.00 -3.86 -17.28
CA ARG A 120 -11.72 -4.29 -17.84
C ARG A 120 -11.77 -5.56 -18.67
N TYR A 121 -12.95 -6.13 -18.94
CA TYR A 121 -13.09 -7.41 -19.65
C TYR A 121 -12.56 -7.39 -21.09
N LYS A 122 -12.57 -6.21 -21.72
CA LYS A 122 -12.15 -6.02 -23.12
C LYS A 122 -10.64 -5.81 -23.30
N GLU A 123 -9.90 -5.67 -22.20
CA GLU A 123 -8.44 -5.53 -22.21
C GLU A 123 -7.76 -6.87 -22.50
#